data_AF-A0A519BUW9-F1
#
_entry.id   AF-A0A519BUW9-F1
#
_cell.length_a   1.000
_cell.length_b   1.000
_cell.length_c   1.000
_cell.angle_alpha   90.00
_cell.angle_beta   90.00
_cell.angle_gamma   90.00
#
_symmetry.space_group_name_H-M   'P 1'
#
loop_
_entity.id
_entity.type
_entity.pdbx_description
1 polymer ?
#
loop_
_entity_poly.entity_id
_entity_poly.type
_entity_poly.pdbx_seq_one_letter_code
_entity_poly.pdbx_strand_id
1 'polypeptide(L)'
;MKTETKQLVTKDMTIGDILKNHPEAVEIMLSYGLHCVGCQVQFWETLEGGCLGHGFDEKKINDLVKDINAAITEVPEGKEFYATPRAAEKLKEMAEKDNKPAILRIDVVAGGCAGFKYNLDFDEEKQSDVRIESQGISFVMNKESEKLAKGAKIDYLDTLNESGFRISNPNAEESCGCGKSFN
;
A
#
# COMPACT_ATOMS: atom_id res chain seq x y z
N MET A 1 -18.69 6.93 17.56
CA MET A 1 -17.47 6.22 18.02
C MET A 1 -16.37 6.58 17.05
N LYS A 2 -15.23 7.08 17.54
CA LYS A 2 -14.10 7.43 16.66
C LYS A 2 -13.52 6.12 16.13
N THR A 3 -13.56 5.94 14.81
CA THR A 3 -12.96 4.80 14.12
C THR A 3 -11.44 4.87 14.36
N GLU A 4 -10.88 3.92 15.10
CA GLU A 4 -9.42 3.81 15.23
C GLU A 4 -8.85 3.41 13.87
N THR A 5 -8.16 4.34 13.22
CA THR A 5 -7.44 4.09 11.98
C THR A 5 -6.36 3.05 12.26
N LYS A 6 -6.45 1.88 11.61
CA LYS A 6 -5.48 0.78 11.76
C LYS A 6 -4.07 1.27 11.44
N GLN A 7 -3.15 1.15 12.40
CA GLN A 7 -1.74 1.47 12.18
C GLN A 7 -1.09 0.37 11.31
N LEU A 8 -0.67 0.74 10.10
CA LEU A 8 0.11 -0.10 9.17
C LEU A 8 1.60 -0.08 9.52
N VAL A 9 2.08 1.03 10.07
CA VAL A 9 3.43 1.17 10.63
C VAL A 9 3.34 1.28 12.15
N THR A 10 4.14 0.52 12.87
CA THR A 10 4.29 0.64 14.32
C THR A 10 5.73 1.01 14.68
N LYS A 11 5.94 1.49 15.91
CA LYS A 11 7.25 1.90 16.42
C LYS A 11 8.24 0.73 16.57
N ASP A 12 7.74 -0.50 16.63
CA ASP A 12 8.53 -1.73 16.78
C ASP A 12 9.04 -2.29 15.45
N MET A 13 8.50 -1.81 14.31
CA MET A 13 8.98 -2.21 12.99
C MET A 13 10.39 -1.67 12.74
N THR A 14 11.19 -2.43 12.00
CA THR A 14 12.51 -1.94 11.57
C THR A 14 12.35 -0.78 10.59
N ILE A 15 13.24 0.20 10.67
CA ILE A 15 13.26 1.30 9.69
C ILE A 15 13.41 0.73 8.28
N GLY A 16 14.21 -0.32 8.11
CA GLY A 16 14.38 -0.99 6.83
C GLY A 16 13.11 -1.59 6.25
N ASP A 17 12.31 -2.30 7.05
CA ASP A 17 11.04 -2.87 6.61
C ASP A 17 10.01 -1.78 6.29
N ILE A 18 9.99 -0.70 7.09
CA ILE A 18 9.13 0.45 6.81
C ILE A 18 9.49 1.05 5.46
N LEU A 19 10.76 1.42 5.23
CA LEU A 19 11.18 2.06 3.98
C LEU A 19 11.07 1.13 2.76
N LYS A 20 11.26 -0.18 2.96
CA LYS A 20 11.11 -1.18 1.89
C LYS A 20 9.67 -1.28 1.38
N ASN A 21 8.69 -1.12 2.27
CA ASN A 21 7.26 -1.28 1.96
C ASN A 21 6.52 0.05 1.79
N HIS A 22 7.07 1.13 2.36
CA HIS A 22 6.52 2.48 2.40
C HIS A 22 7.63 3.50 2.09
N PRO A 23 8.12 3.59 0.84
CA PRO A 23 9.11 4.59 0.45
C PRO A 23 8.63 6.03 0.71
N GLU A 24 7.32 6.27 0.75
CA GLU A 24 6.71 7.54 1.16
C GLU A 24 7.06 7.97 2.60
N ALA A 25 7.45 7.04 3.47
CA ALA A 25 7.83 7.35 4.84
C ALA A 25 9.17 8.11 4.94
N VAL A 26 10.02 8.08 3.90
CA VAL A 26 11.33 8.75 3.90
C VAL A 26 11.19 10.26 4.16
N GLU A 27 10.35 10.95 3.39
CA GLU A 27 10.17 12.40 3.50
C GLU A 27 9.64 12.81 4.89
N ILE A 28 8.78 11.97 5.47
CA ILE A 28 8.18 12.21 6.79
C ILE A 28 9.24 12.04 7.88
N MET A 29 10.00 10.93 7.85
CA MET A 29 11.12 10.70 8.77
C MET A 29 12.14 11.85 8.69
N LEU A 30 12.48 12.31 7.48
CA LEU A 30 13.38 13.45 7.28
C LEU A 30 12.82 14.74 7.90
N SER A 31 11.53 15.04 7.71
CA SER A 31 10.89 16.22 8.28
C SER A 31 10.87 16.24 9.81
N TYR A 32 10.90 15.06 10.44
CA TYR A 32 11.01 14.91 11.89
C TYR A 32 12.44 15.03 12.42
N GLY A 33 13.45 15.03 11.52
CA GLY A 33 14.87 15.11 11.83
C GLY A 33 15.59 13.75 11.87
N LEU A 34 14.99 12.69 11.32
CA LEU A 34 15.69 11.44 11.04
C LEU A 34 16.36 11.51 9.68
N HIS A 35 17.58 12.03 9.65
CA HIS A 35 18.42 12.05 8.46
C HIS A 35 19.33 10.82 8.42
N CYS A 36 19.18 9.97 7.41
CA CYS A 36 19.92 8.72 7.25
C CYS A 36 21.35 8.90 6.68
N VAL A 37 21.92 10.11 6.73
CA VAL A 37 23.22 10.37 6.08
C VAL A 37 24.36 9.80 6.92
N GLY A 38 24.86 8.62 6.50
CA GLY A 38 26.12 8.04 7.00
C GLY A 38 26.00 6.93 8.05
N CYS A 39 24.79 6.52 8.46
CA CYS A 39 24.61 5.49 9.47
C CYS A 39 24.13 4.16 8.86
N GLN A 40 25.07 3.31 8.43
CA GLN A 40 24.75 1.98 7.88
C GLN A 40 24.14 1.00 8.91
N VAL A 41 24.03 1.43 10.17
CA VAL A 41 23.47 0.66 11.29
C VAL A 41 21.93 0.83 11.39
N GLN A 42 21.35 1.88 10.79
CA GLN A 42 19.94 2.26 10.99
C GLN A 42 18.90 1.37 10.30
N PHE A 43 19.27 0.57 9.30
CA PHE A 43 18.30 -0.27 8.58
C PHE A 43 17.72 -1.38 9.47
N TRP A 44 18.51 -1.86 10.43
CA TRP A 44 18.17 -3.00 11.29
C TRP A 44 17.60 -2.60 12.65
N GLU A 45 17.57 -1.30 12.95
CA GLU A 45 17.00 -0.76 14.19
C GLU A 45 15.49 -0.59 14.07
N THR A 46 14.77 -0.73 15.19
CA THR A 46 13.35 -0.37 15.24
C THR A 46 13.19 1.14 15.08
N LEU A 47 12.04 1.58 14.58
CA LEU A 47 11.72 3.00 14.48
C LEU A 47 11.84 3.70 15.83
N GLU A 48 11.36 3.07 16.91
CA GLU A 48 11.51 3.57 18.28
C GLU A 48 12.99 3.70 18.67
N GLY A 49 13.79 2.64 18.46
CA GLY A 49 15.21 2.62 18.81
C GLY A 49 16.00 3.72 18.10
N GLY A 50 15.76 3.88 16.79
CA GLY A 50 16.36 4.96 16.00
C GLY A 50 15.94 6.35 16.49
N CYS A 51 14.66 6.55 16.80
CA CYS A 51 14.16 7.82 17.32
C CYS A 51 14.74 8.18 18.69
N LEU A 52 14.84 7.20 19.61
CA LEU A 52 15.44 7.38 20.93
C LEU A 52 16.92 7.76 20.83
N GLY A 53 17.66 7.13 19.90
CA GLY A 53 19.05 7.50 19.59
C GLY A 53 19.21 8.95 19.10
N HIS A 54 18.15 9.53 18.54
CA HIS A 54 18.07 10.92 18.11
C HIS A 54 17.41 11.85 19.15
N GLY A 55 17.20 11.37 20.38
CA GLY A 55 16.67 12.17 21.49
C GLY A 55 15.19 12.49 21.39
N PHE A 56 14.41 11.71 20.64
CA PHE A 56 12.97 11.89 20.58
C PHE A 56 12.32 11.37 21.86
N ASP A 57 11.31 12.09 22.34
CA ASP A 57 10.45 11.60 23.42
C ASP A 57 9.32 10.73 22.86
N GLU A 58 8.63 10.01 23.76
CA GLU A 58 7.54 9.11 23.39
C GLU A 58 6.43 9.83 22.61
N LYS A 59 6.15 11.10 22.95
CA LYS A 59 5.14 11.89 22.25
C LYS A 59 5.56 12.12 20.79
N LYS A 60 6.79 12.55 20.54
CA LYS A 60 7.30 12.80 19.20
C LYS A 60 7.38 11.51 18.37
N ILE A 61 7.69 10.38 18.98
CA ILE A 61 7.67 9.06 18.33
C ILE A 61 6.24 8.70 17.90
N ASN A 62 5.26 8.89 18.79
CA ASN A 62 3.85 8.64 18.48
C ASN A 62 3.32 9.57 17.38
N ASP A 63 3.72 10.85 17.40
CA ASP A 63 3.38 11.82 16.35
C ASP A 63 3.99 11.40 15.00
N LEU A 64 5.25 10.97 14.96
CA LEU A 64 5.89 10.45 13.75
C LEU A 64 5.17 9.22 13.19
N VAL A 65 4.88 8.23 14.05
CA VAL A 65 4.15 7.02 13.64
C VAL A 65 2.79 7.39 13.07
N LYS A 66 2.08 8.32 13.73
CA LYS A 66 0.79 8.79 13.25
C LYS A 66 0.91 9.44 11.87
N ASP A 67 1.89 10.31 11.65
CA ASP A 67 2.05 11.02 10.37
C ASP A 67 2.50 10.09 9.24
N ILE A 68 3.36 9.11 9.52
CA ILE A 68 3.69 8.04 8.57
C ILE A 68 2.42 7.28 8.17
N ASN A 69 1.62 6.84 9.16
CA ASN A 69 0.37 6.15 8.87
C ASN A 69 -0.64 7.03 8.13
N ALA A 70 -0.72 8.32 8.47
CA ALA A 70 -1.55 9.28 7.76
C ALA A 70 -1.13 9.35 6.29
N ALA A 71 0.15 9.52 5.96
CA ALA A 71 0.58 9.57 4.57
C ALA A 71 0.40 8.25 3.79
N ILE A 72 0.44 7.10 4.49
CA ILE A 72 0.17 5.79 3.86
C ILE A 72 -1.33 5.63 3.58
N THR A 73 -2.19 6.18 4.44
CA THR A 73 -3.66 6.02 4.37
C THR A 73 -4.37 7.16 3.66
N GLU A 74 -3.76 8.34 3.63
CA GLU A 74 -4.23 9.50 2.88
C GLU A 74 -3.95 9.25 1.40
N VAL A 75 -5.03 8.99 0.69
CA VAL A 75 -5.07 9.10 -0.77
C VAL A 75 -4.85 10.57 -1.08
N PRO A 76 -3.81 10.95 -1.84
CA PRO A 76 -3.73 12.30 -2.35
C PRO A 76 -4.99 12.57 -3.14
N GLU A 77 -5.69 13.64 -2.77
CA GLU A 77 -7.01 13.98 -3.28
C GLU A 77 -7.00 13.91 -4.81
N GLY A 78 -7.82 13.02 -5.38
CA GLY A 78 -7.86 12.80 -6.84
C GLY A 78 -6.97 11.68 -7.40
N LYS A 79 -6.28 10.87 -6.59
CA LYS A 79 -5.61 9.67 -7.14
C LYS A 79 -6.61 8.60 -7.57
N GLU A 80 -6.47 8.19 -8.82
CA GLU A 80 -7.09 7.01 -9.40
C GLU A 80 -6.40 5.73 -8.89
N PHE A 81 -6.89 4.56 -9.30
CA PHE A 81 -6.22 3.28 -9.00
C PHE A 81 -4.76 3.31 -9.50
N TYR A 82 -3.81 2.81 -8.72
CA TYR A 82 -2.40 2.84 -9.10
C TYR A 82 -1.62 1.62 -8.60
N ALA A 83 -0.45 1.40 -9.21
CA ALA A 83 0.49 0.34 -8.84
C ALA A 83 1.76 0.89 -8.22
N THR A 84 2.33 0.14 -7.27
CA THR A 84 3.73 0.35 -6.88
C THR A 84 4.68 -0.03 -8.02
N PRO A 85 5.92 0.48 -8.05
CA PRO A 85 6.91 0.08 -9.06
C PRO A 85 7.11 -1.44 -9.12
N ARG A 86 7.19 -2.11 -7.96
CA ARG A 86 7.37 -3.56 -7.87
C ARG A 86 6.18 -4.33 -8.45
N ALA A 87 4.96 -3.93 -8.13
CA ALA A 87 3.77 -4.54 -8.73
C ALA A 87 3.74 -4.36 -10.24
N ALA A 88 4.08 -3.15 -10.72
CA ALA A 88 4.12 -2.87 -12.15
C ALA A 88 5.15 -3.72 -12.88
N GLU A 89 6.36 -3.85 -12.34
CA GLU A 89 7.39 -4.76 -12.90
C GLU A 89 6.87 -6.18 -12.98
N LYS A 90 6.29 -6.70 -11.89
CA LYS A 90 5.74 -8.07 -11.87
C LYS A 90 4.59 -8.28 -12.86
N LEU A 91 3.69 -7.31 -12.98
CA LEU A 91 2.59 -7.36 -13.93
C LEU A 91 3.10 -7.37 -15.38
N LYS A 92 4.14 -6.58 -15.71
CA LYS A 92 4.76 -6.60 -17.04
C LYS A 92 5.38 -7.95 -17.34
N GLU A 93 6.15 -8.51 -16.40
CA GLU A 93 6.74 -9.85 -16.57
C GLU A 93 5.67 -10.92 -16.84
N MET A 94 4.55 -10.87 -16.13
CA MET A 94 3.44 -11.82 -16.32
C MET A 94 2.77 -11.63 -17.69
N ALA A 95 2.50 -10.39 -18.09
CA ALA A 95 1.92 -10.09 -19.39
C ALA A 95 2.82 -10.57 -20.55
N GLU A 96 4.13 -10.30 -20.47
CA GLU A 96 5.12 -10.76 -21.45
C GLU A 96 5.16 -12.29 -21.54
N LYS A 97 5.17 -12.97 -20.39
CA LYS A 97 5.16 -14.44 -20.34
C LYS A 97 3.93 -15.04 -21.01
N ASP A 98 2.78 -14.38 -20.86
CA ASP A 98 1.51 -14.82 -21.45
C ASP A 98 1.32 -14.31 -22.89
N ASN A 99 2.30 -13.60 -23.46
CA ASN A 99 2.23 -12.94 -24.76
C ASN A 99 1.02 -12.01 -24.90
N LYS A 100 0.67 -11.32 -23.82
CA LYS A 100 -0.43 -10.35 -23.76
C LYS A 100 0.12 -8.94 -23.59
N PRO A 101 -0.63 -7.91 -24.06
CA PRO A 101 -0.28 -6.54 -23.72
C PRO A 101 -0.42 -6.32 -22.21
N ALA A 102 0.32 -5.35 -21.67
CA ALA A 102 0.30 -4.99 -20.26
C ALA A 102 -0.96 -4.17 -19.88
N ILE A 103 -2.13 -4.70 -20.24
CA ILE A 103 -3.45 -4.16 -19.96
C ILE A 103 -4.12 -5.08 -18.94
N LEU A 104 -4.29 -4.59 -17.71
CA LEU A 104 -4.91 -5.34 -16.63
C LEU A 104 -6.36 -4.89 -16.43
N ARG A 105 -7.30 -5.78 -16.67
CA ARG A 105 -8.71 -5.57 -16.32
C ARG A 105 -8.92 -5.77 -14.83
N ILE A 106 -9.66 -4.86 -14.22
CA ILE A 106 -10.03 -4.90 -12.81
C ILE A 106 -11.55 -4.88 -12.69
N ASP A 107 -12.10 -5.95 -12.13
CA ASP A 107 -13.50 -6.00 -11.71
C ASP A 107 -13.56 -5.95 -10.18
N VAL A 108 -14.25 -4.94 -9.66
CA VAL A 108 -14.43 -4.75 -8.22
C VAL A 108 -15.89 -4.99 -7.88
N VAL A 109 -16.12 -5.87 -6.92
CA VAL A 109 -17.47 -6.11 -6.37
C VAL A 109 -17.45 -5.90 -4.87
N ALA A 110 -18.55 -5.40 -4.32
CA ALA A 110 -18.75 -5.39 -2.88
C ALA A 110 -18.71 -6.84 -2.35
N GLY A 111 -17.78 -7.12 -1.46
CA GLY A 111 -17.74 -8.36 -0.70
C GLY A 111 -18.60 -8.26 0.57
N GLY A 112 -18.64 -9.34 1.34
CA GLY A 112 -19.32 -9.36 2.66
C GLY A 112 -18.58 -8.53 3.71
N CYS A 113 -18.56 -8.98 4.96
CA CYS A 113 -17.93 -8.26 6.09
C CYS A 113 -16.44 -7.90 5.92
N ALA A 114 -15.76 -8.42 4.89
CA ALA A 114 -14.33 -8.22 4.62
C ALA A 114 -14.02 -7.09 3.62
N GLY A 115 -15.01 -6.33 3.13
CA GLY A 115 -14.80 -5.21 2.19
C GLY A 115 -14.98 -5.60 0.72
N PHE A 116 -14.12 -5.13 -0.19
CA PHE A 116 -14.21 -5.38 -1.64
C PHE A 116 -13.49 -6.66 -2.10
N LYS A 117 -14.00 -7.28 -3.17
CA LYS A 117 -13.29 -8.34 -3.91
C LYS A 117 -12.84 -7.82 -5.27
N TYR A 118 -11.62 -8.19 -5.66
CA TYR A 118 -10.98 -7.79 -6.91
C TYR A 118 -10.72 -9.02 -7.77
N ASN A 119 -11.19 -8.99 -9.01
CA ASN A 119 -10.77 -9.93 -10.04
C ASN A 119 -9.82 -9.21 -10.99
N LEU A 120 -8.67 -9.83 -11.26
CA LEU A 120 -7.60 -9.31 -12.09
C LEU A 120 -7.37 -10.27 -13.25
N ASP A 121 -7.38 -9.77 -14.48
CA ASP A 121 -7.04 -10.55 -15.67
C ASP A 121 -6.39 -9.64 -16.72
N PHE A 122 -5.50 -10.21 -17.54
CA PHE A 122 -4.98 -9.50 -18.70
C PHE A 122 -5.99 -9.62 -19.86
N ASP A 123 -6.65 -8.51 -20.17
CA ASP A 123 -7.75 -8.42 -21.13
C ASP A 123 -7.70 -7.08 -21.88
N GLU A 124 -8.37 -7.02 -23.03
CA GLU A 124 -8.43 -5.82 -23.86
C GLU A 124 -9.40 -4.77 -23.27
N GLU A 125 -9.19 -3.51 -23.64
CA GLU A 125 -10.08 -2.39 -23.31
C GLU A 125 -11.39 -2.49 -24.09
N LYS A 126 -12.53 -2.33 -23.39
CA LYS A 126 -13.85 -2.24 -24.00
C LYS A 126 -14.27 -0.77 -24.11
N GLN A 127 -15.13 -0.45 -25.07
CA GLN A 127 -15.57 0.92 -25.34
C GLN A 127 -16.18 1.66 -24.13
N SER A 128 -16.77 0.93 -23.18
CA SER A 128 -17.39 1.48 -21.98
C SER A 128 -16.46 1.58 -20.77
N ASP A 129 -15.23 1.09 -20.88
CA ASP A 129 -14.29 1.07 -19.78
C ASP A 129 -13.72 2.47 -19.50
N VAL A 130 -13.30 2.64 -18.26
CA VAL A 130 -12.38 3.69 -17.85
C VAL A 130 -10.98 3.10 -17.88
N ARG A 131 -10.06 3.82 -18.52
CA ARG A 131 -8.65 3.48 -18.63
C ARG A 131 -7.82 4.41 -17.74
N ILE A 132 -6.98 3.81 -16.90
CA ILE A 132 -6.05 4.51 -15.99
C ILE A 132 -4.64 4.01 -16.29
N GLU A 133 -3.69 4.92 -16.50
CA GLU A 133 -2.28 4.59 -16.72
C GLU A 133 -1.48 4.78 -15.45
N SER A 134 -0.72 3.77 -15.02
CA SER A 134 0.17 3.88 -13.86
C SER A 134 1.40 2.99 -14.04
N GLN A 135 2.59 3.57 -13.87
CA GLN A 135 3.88 2.87 -13.98
C GLN A 135 4.07 2.12 -15.31
N GLY A 136 3.43 2.59 -16.40
CA GLY A 136 3.47 1.94 -17.72
C GLY A 136 2.65 0.65 -17.81
N ILE A 137 1.69 0.45 -16.90
CA ILE A 137 0.60 -0.52 -17.02
C ILE A 137 -0.69 0.25 -17.27
N SER A 138 -1.54 -0.29 -18.13
CA SER A 138 -2.88 0.23 -18.37
C SER A 138 -3.89 -0.58 -17.56
N PHE A 139 -4.63 0.07 -16.67
CA PHE A 139 -5.71 -0.53 -15.90
C PHE A 139 -7.04 -0.18 -16.56
N VAL A 140 -7.85 -1.19 -16.86
CA VAL A 140 -9.17 -1.01 -17.48
C VAL A 140 -10.27 -1.58 -16.60
N MET A 141 -11.34 -0.83 -16.43
CA MET A 141 -12.45 -1.25 -15.57
C MET A 141 -13.75 -0.57 -15.98
N ASN A 142 -14.89 -1.18 -15.65
CA ASN A 142 -16.17 -0.52 -15.84
C ASN A 142 -16.33 0.66 -14.85
N LYS A 143 -17.29 1.56 -15.12
CA LYS A 143 -17.53 2.77 -14.29
C LYS A 143 -17.94 2.48 -12.84
N GLU A 144 -18.49 1.31 -12.54
CA GLU A 144 -18.83 0.93 -11.17
C GLU A 144 -17.58 0.52 -10.41
N SER A 145 -16.78 -0.37 -11.01
CA SER A 145 -15.47 -0.78 -10.51
C SER A 145 -14.55 0.41 -10.28
N GLU A 146 -14.51 1.40 -11.18
CA GLU A 146 -13.71 2.62 -11.02
C GLU A 146 -14.03 3.38 -9.73
N LYS A 147 -15.32 3.59 -9.46
CA LYS A 147 -15.76 4.27 -8.24
C LYS A 147 -15.36 3.50 -6.99
N LEU A 148 -15.49 2.18 -7.01
CA LEU A 148 -15.14 1.33 -5.88
C LEU A 148 -13.62 1.25 -5.70
N ALA A 149 -12.85 1.23 -6.79
CA ALA A 149 -11.39 1.12 -6.81
C ALA A 149 -10.67 2.45 -6.59
N LYS A 150 -11.39 3.58 -6.50
CA LYS A 150 -10.81 4.91 -6.42
C LYS A 150 -9.79 5.01 -5.28
N GLY A 151 -8.58 5.44 -5.59
CA GLY A 151 -7.47 5.55 -4.64
C GLY A 151 -6.86 4.22 -4.17
N ALA A 152 -7.36 3.07 -4.64
CA ALA A 152 -6.78 1.78 -4.28
C ALA A 152 -5.40 1.58 -4.92
N LYS A 153 -4.53 0.91 -4.17
CA LYS A 153 -3.15 0.60 -4.55
C LYS A 153 -3.00 -0.90 -4.74
N ILE A 154 -2.44 -1.33 -5.87
CA ILE A 154 -1.92 -2.69 -6.03
C ILE A 154 -0.41 -2.71 -5.76
N ASP A 155 0.01 -3.62 -4.90
CA ASP A 155 1.40 -3.89 -4.56
C ASP A 155 1.72 -5.37 -4.79
N TYR A 156 3.01 -5.70 -4.87
CA TYR A 156 3.50 -7.08 -4.91
C TYR A 156 4.43 -7.31 -3.73
N LEU A 157 3.97 -8.16 -2.81
CA LEU A 157 4.78 -8.60 -1.69
C LEU A 157 5.60 -9.79 -2.13
N ASP A 158 6.90 -9.73 -1.88
CA ASP A 158 7.84 -10.81 -2.12
C ASP A 158 8.70 -11.00 -0.86
N THR A 159 8.26 -11.90 -0.01
CA THR A 159 8.90 -12.24 1.27
C THR A 159 9.20 -13.73 1.31
N LEU A 160 10.08 -14.15 2.22
CA LEU A 160 10.42 -15.57 2.41
C LEU A 160 9.19 -16.45 2.73
N ASN A 161 8.13 -15.86 3.30
CA ASN A 161 6.96 -16.59 3.78
C ASN A 161 5.73 -16.42 2.89
N GLU A 162 5.65 -15.32 2.13
CA GLU A 162 4.49 -14.96 1.31
C GLU A 162 4.95 -14.20 0.06
N SER A 163 4.45 -14.63 -1.11
CA SER A 163 4.57 -13.89 -2.36
C SER A 163 3.20 -13.74 -3.01
N GLY A 164 2.88 -12.54 -3.48
CA GLY A 164 1.59 -12.29 -4.13
C GLY A 164 1.22 -10.82 -4.26
N PHE A 165 0.19 -10.57 -5.08
CA PHE A 165 -0.39 -9.24 -5.21
C PHE A 165 -1.28 -8.93 -4.01
N ARG A 166 -1.14 -7.71 -3.50
CA ARG A 166 -1.96 -7.16 -2.42
C ARG A 166 -2.61 -5.87 -2.89
N ILE A 167 -3.92 -5.78 -2.76
CA ILE A 167 -4.66 -4.55 -3.01
C ILE A 167 -5.04 -3.94 -1.67
N SER A 168 -4.73 -2.65 -1.50
CA SER A 168 -5.15 -1.86 -0.34
C SER A 168 -6.05 -0.74 -0.84
N ASN A 169 -7.29 -0.72 -0.36
CA ASN A 169 -8.27 0.28 -0.75
C ASN A 169 -8.65 1.14 0.47
N PRO A 170 -8.37 2.44 0.43
CA PRO A 170 -8.67 3.40 1.50
C PRO A 170 -10.18 3.54 1.77
N ASN A 171 -11.02 3.25 0.78
CA ASN A 171 -12.48 3.30 0.87
C ASN A 171 -13.10 1.97 1.31
N ALA A 172 -12.30 0.91 1.50
CA ALA A 172 -12.81 -0.36 2.00
C ALA A 172 -12.90 -0.31 3.54
N GLU A 173 -14.12 -0.43 4.08
CA GLU A 173 -14.28 -0.68 5.50
C GLU A 173 -13.84 -2.13 5.82
N GLU A 174 -12.70 -2.30 6.49
CA GLU A 174 -12.37 -3.59 7.13
C GLU A 174 -13.26 -3.77 8.37
N SER A 175 -14.49 -4.24 8.21
CA SER A 175 -15.33 -4.62 9.36
C SER A 175 -14.89 -5.97 9.94
N CYS A 176 -13.69 -6.03 10.51
CA CYS A 176 -13.23 -7.21 11.25
C CYS A 176 -13.86 -7.21 12.65
N GLY A 177 -15.11 -7.66 12.72
CA GLY A 177 -15.88 -7.82 13.94
C GLY A 177 -16.08 -9.28 14.35
N CYS A 178 -15.06 -10.14 14.25
CA CYS A 178 -15.10 -11.49 14.84
C CYS A 178 -13.71 -11.87 15.38
N GLY A 179 -13.43 -11.49 16.63
CA GLY A 179 -12.34 -12.07 17.40
C GLY A 179 -12.63 -13.52 17.79
N LYS A 180 -11.54 -14.24 18.08
CA LYS A 180 -11.43 -15.61 18.63
C LYS A 180 -11.61 -16.72 17.57
N SER A 181 -10.78 -17.75 17.45
CA SER A 181 -9.88 -18.39 18.42
C SER A 181 -8.74 -19.12 17.69
N PHE A 182 -7.60 -19.24 18.37
CA PHE A 182 -6.61 -20.27 18.13
C PHE A 182 -7.25 -21.67 18.27
N ASN A 183 -6.86 -22.59 17.41
CA ASN A 183 -6.70 -24.01 17.75
C ASN A 183 -5.58 -24.60 16.88
#